data_AF-A0A9E9LWX2-F1
#
_entry.id   AF-A0A9E9LWX2-F1
#
_cell.length_a   1.000
_cell.length_b   1.000
_cell.length_c   1.000
_cell.angle_alpha   90.00
_cell.angle_beta   90.00
_cell.angle_gamma   90.00
#
_symmetry.space_group_name_H-M   'P 1'
#
loop_
_entity.id
_entity.type
_entity.pdbx_description
1 polymer ?
#
loop_
_entity_poly.entity_id
_entity_poly.type
_entity_poly.pdbx_seq_one_letter_code
_entity_poly.pdbx_strand_id
1 'polypeptide(L)'
;MQLYLELVINGKRTGHLAPITLKNGNFIVPIQDLKAAGIPLSPWGADPHAQAAIAINIPKNVTVEYESHQQQLLITIPPDHFSAQLINNPYESQRHPAKISTGLMLNYDFYANKTRHADSYSNLWTEGRLFGRMGTLSHSGIYRRAFRGRNHDQEGYIRYDTRWQNSNEDRILTFEAGDVVTRTLSWNSPVRIGGFQISRNFSVRPDVITYPLPQFSGSTSVPTAIDLYIQGSRVQSEHIDPGPFTIINTPFINGAGEAVVVTTDALGRQVSTTVPFYVTNELLRKGLTDYAVNAGALRRQYGIESFSYADFAASGSFRYGLTDSITLESHAEGTRELKMGGVGTTFRMGTFGVTSLSYSRSSMEKKKGRAVNPWLSIQFQALQSGGTVCQI
;
A
#
# COMPACT_ATOMS: atom_id res chain seq x y z
N MET A 1 53.62 -14.64 14.49
CA MET A 1 54.02 -13.44 13.70
C MET A 1 52.83 -12.50 13.64
N GLN A 2 53.04 -11.19 13.73
CA GLN A 2 51.97 -10.19 13.67
C GLN A 2 52.08 -9.41 12.36
N LEU A 3 50.97 -9.28 11.65
CA LEU A 3 50.85 -8.57 10.37
C LEU A 3 49.74 -7.52 10.51
N TYR A 4 49.87 -6.39 9.83
CA TYR A 4 48.78 -5.42 9.68
C TYR A 4 48.27 -5.55 8.27
N LEU A 5 47.03 -6.03 8.13
CA LEU A 5 46.46 -6.39 6.83
C LEU A 5 45.10 -5.72 6.67
N GLU A 6 44.81 -5.28 5.45
CA GLU A 6 43.46 -4.84 5.09
C GLU A 6 42.53 -6.05 5.03
N LEU A 7 41.38 -5.94 5.68
CA LEU A 7 40.34 -6.96 5.59
C LEU A 7 39.51 -6.74 4.31
N VAL A 8 39.49 -7.71 3.42
CA VAL A 8 38.66 -7.69 2.21
C VAL A 8 37.63 -8.79 2.34
N ILE A 9 36.35 -8.44 2.33
CA ILE A 9 35.27 -9.41 2.50
C ILE A 9 34.52 -9.60 1.20
N ASN A 10 34.50 -10.83 0.67
CA ASN A 10 33.75 -11.17 -0.54
C ASN A 10 34.06 -10.25 -1.73
N GLY A 11 35.32 -9.81 -1.85
CA GLY A 11 35.76 -8.84 -2.87
C GLY A 11 35.48 -7.36 -2.54
N LYS A 12 34.73 -7.07 -1.48
CA LYS A 12 34.55 -5.70 -0.94
C LYS A 12 35.77 -5.29 -0.15
N ARG A 13 36.46 -4.24 -0.61
CA ARG A 13 37.51 -3.57 0.17
C ARG A 13 36.85 -2.81 1.31
N THR A 14 37.18 -3.18 2.55
CA THR A 14 36.59 -2.52 3.73
C THR A 14 37.37 -1.25 4.11
N GLY A 15 38.61 -1.10 3.64
CA GLY A 15 39.53 -0.05 4.07
C GLY A 15 39.98 -0.20 5.54
N HIS A 16 39.58 -1.26 6.23
CA HIS A 16 39.89 -1.50 7.64
C HIS A 16 41.18 -2.31 7.76
N LEU A 17 42.20 -1.70 8.38
CA LEU A 17 43.47 -2.36 8.70
C LEU A 17 43.39 -3.00 10.08
N ALA A 18 43.61 -4.31 10.16
CA ALA A 18 43.54 -5.07 11.40
C ALA A 18 44.89 -5.70 11.77
N PRO A 19 45.25 -5.77 13.06
CA PRO A 19 46.39 -6.56 13.52
C PRO A 19 46.04 -8.05 13.50
N ILE A 20 46.66 -8.81 12.59
CA ILE A 20 46.44 -10.25 12.42
C ILE A 20 47.61 -11.02 13.02
N THR A 21 47.32 -11.92 13.94
CA THR A 21 48.31 -12.82 14.51
C THR A 21 48.28 -14.16 13.79
N LEU A 22 49.35 -14.46 13.05
CA LEU A 22 49.56 -15.79 12.45
C LEU A 22 50.21 -16.71 13.48
N LYS A 23 49.48 -17.74 13.91
CA LYS A 23 49.94 -18.77 14.87
C LYS A 23 49.50 -20.16 14.40
N ASN A 24 50.46 -21.07 14.20
CA ASN A 24 50.20 -22.45 13.76
C ASN A 24 49.34 -22.55 12.48
N GLY A 25 49.56 -21.65 11.51
CA GLY A 25 48.78 -21.58 10.28
C GLY A 25 47.40 -20.94 10.42
N ASN A 26 46.99 -20.52 11.62
CA ASN A 26 45.72 -19.84 11.85
C ASN A 26 45.89 -18.32 11.85
N PHE A 27 44.98 -17.65 11.16
CA PHE A 27 44.85 -16.20 11.17
C PHE A 27 43.93 -15.80 12.32
N ILE A 28 44.50 -15.19 13.36
CA ILE A 28 43.77 -14.76 14.55
C ILE A 28 43.52 -13.26 14.43
N VAL A 29 42.25 -12.86 14.40
CA VAL A 29 41.81 -11.47 14.21
C VAL A 29 40.95 -11.03 15.41
N PRO A 30 41.15 -9.83 15.97
CA PRO A 30 40.29 -9.31 17.02
C PRO A 30 38.84 -9.15 16.53
N ILE A 31 37.86 -9.53 17.36
CA ILE A 31 36.42 -9.42 17.02
C ILE A 31 36.03 -7.96 16.71
N GLN A 32 36.61 -7.01 17.43
CA GLN A 32 36.37 -5.58 17.22
C GLN A 32 36.73 -5.12 15.79
N ASP A 33 37.80 -5.65 15.21
CA ASP A 33 38.25 -5.31 13.87
C ASP A 33 37.37 -5.94 12.80
N LEU A 34 36.92 -7.19 13.02
CA LEU A 34 35.92 -7.83 12.16
C LEU A 34 34.62 -7.03 12.14
N LYS A 35 34.16 -6.56 13.30
CA LYS A 35 32.96 -5.73 13.42
C LYS A 35 33.12 -4.37 12.75
N ALA A 36 34.26 -3.70 12.96
CA ALA A 36 34.57 -2.43 12.32
C ALA A 36 34.63 -2.55 10.78
N ALA A 37 35.11 -3.69 10.29
CA ALA A 37 35.11 -4.04 8.87
C ALA A 37 33.76 -4.52 8.31
N GLY A 38 32.70 -4.58 9.14
CA GLY A 38 31.36 -5.02 8.73
C GLY A 38 31.24 -6.54 8.47
N ILE A 39 32.16 -7.33 9.01
CA ILE A 39 32.21 -8.79 8.83
C ILE A 39 31.27 -9.47 9.84
N PRO A 40 30.31 -10.30 9.40
CA PRO A 40 29.40 -10.98 10.31
C PRO A 40 30.13 -12.02 11.15
N LEU A 41 29.86 -12.07 12.46
CA LEU A 41 30.50 -13.00 13.39
C LEU A 41 29.80 -14.38 13.47
N SER A 42 28.62 -14.50 12.83
CA SER A 42 27.79 -15.70 12.85
C SER A 42 28.48 -16.98 12.33
N PRO A 43 29.42 -16.95 11.35
CA PRO A 43 30.15 -18.17 10.95
C PRO A 43 30.99 -18.79 12.08
N TRP A 44 31.38 -17.98 13.07
CA TRP A 44 32.23 -18.40 14.18
C TRP A 44 31.46 -18.60 15.48
N GLY A 45 30.15 -18.35 15.51
CA GLY A 45 29.34 -18.42 16.74
C GLY A 45 29.86 -17.51 17.86
N ALA A 46 30.62 -16.47 17.51
CA ALA A 46 31.30 -15.61 18.47
C ALA A 46 30.32 -14.58 19.05
N ASP A 47 30.42 -14.35 20.36
CA ASP A 47 29.66 -13.30 21.04
C ASP A 47 30.12 -11.91 20.56
N PRO A 48 29.21 -11.06 20.03
CA PRO A 48 29.52 -9.68 19.61
C PRO A 48 30.12 -8.79 20.70
N HIS A 49 29.97 -9.15 21.98
CA HIS A 49 30.51 -8.43 23.13
C HIS A 49 31.85 -8.98 23.64
N ALA A 50 32.32 -10.11 23.11
CA ALA A 50 33.60 -10.66 23.50
C ALA A 50 34.76 -9.78 22.98
N GLN A 51 35.67 -9.41 23.88
CA GLN A 51 36.94 -8.74 23.52
C GLN A 51 38.01 -9.73 23.04
N ALA A 52 37.60 -10.92 22.62
CA ALA A 52 38.50 -11.98 22.20
C ALA A 52 38.95 -11.79 20.74
N ALA A 53 40.07 -12.43 20.40
CA ALA A 53 40.46 -12.63 19.01
C ALA A 53 40.12 -14.05 18.58
N ILE A 54 39.60 -14.20 17.36
CA ILE A 54 39.13 -15.47 16.83
C ILE A 54 39.98 -15.92 15.65
N ALA A 55 40.18 -17.23 15.55
CA ALA A 55 40.83 -17.84 14.41
C ALA A 55 39.82 -17.98 13.27
N ILE A 56 39.98 -17.16 12.23
CA ILE A 56 38.96 -16.99 11.19
C ILE A 56 38.95 -18.12 10.14
N ASN A 57 40.04 -18.87 10.02
CA ASN A 57 40.22 -19.94 9.04
C ASN A 57 39.81 -21.34 9.54
N ILE A 58 39.05 -21.42 10.63
CA ILE A 58 38.59 -22.68 11.25
C ILE A 58 37.27 -23.20 10.64
N PRO A 59 36.23 -22.37 10.42
CA PRO A 59 34.98 -22.87 9.85
C PRO A 59 35.17 -23.36 8.42
N LYS A 60 34.61 -24.53 8.09
CA LYS A 60 34.73 -25.13 6.75
C LYS A 60 34.08 -24.30 5.64
N ASN A 61 33.15 -23.43 6.00
CA ASN A 61 32.40 -22.60 5.08
C ASN A 61 33.02 -21.19 4.88
N VAL A 62 34.12 -20.86 5.56
CA VAL A 62 34.84 -19.59 5.36
C VAL A 62 36.20 -19.86 4.72
N THR A 63 36.47 -19.20 3.60
CA THR A 63 37.79 -19.25 2.94
C THR A 63 38.57 -18.00 3.30
N VAL A 64 39.83 -18.18 3.69
CA VAL A 64 40.74 -17.08 4.06
C VAL A 64 42.03 -17.24 3.26
N GLU A 65 42.33 -16.24 2.44
CA GLU A 65 43.55 -16.20 1.62
C GLU A 65 44.36 -14.95 1.99
N TYR A 66 45.67 -15.13 2.15
CA TYR A 66 46.59 -14.04 2.45
C TYR A 66 47.32 -13.61 1.18
N GLU A 67 47.09 -12.37 0.75
CA GLU A 67 47.77 -11.77 -0.39
C GLU A 67 48.87 -10.82 0.08
N SER A 68 50.10 -11.34 0.09
CA SER A 68 51.27 -10.63 0.63
C SER A 68 51.63 -9.35 -0.14
N HIS A 69 51.46 -9.33 -1.47
CA HIS A 69 51.81 -8.19 -2.31
C HIS A 69 50.94 -6.96 -2.04
N GLN A 70 49.65 -7.17 -1.74
CA GLN A 70 48.70 -6.09 -1.47
C GLN A 70 48.48 -5.86 0.04
N GLN A 71 49.15 -6.65 0.90
CA GLN A 71 48.92 -6.66 2.36
C GLN A 71 47.44 -6.83 2.71
N GLN A 72 46.78 -7.76 2.01
CA GLN A 72 45.35 -8.02 2.14
C GLN A 72 45.09 -9.42 2.68
N LEU A 73 44.03 -9.51 3.47
CA LEU A 73 43.44 -10.76 3.88
C LEU A 73 42.06 -10.88 3.22
N LEU A 74 41.96 -11.76 2.23
CA LEU A 74 40.74 -12.03 1.49
C LEU A 74 39.91 -13.05 2.27
N ILE A 75 38.72 -12.65 2.68
CA ILE A 75 37.80 -13.46 3.47
C ILE A 75 36.54 -13.67 2.62
N THR A 76 36.21 -14.93 2.34
CA THR A 76 35.00 -15.31 1.61
C THR A 76 34.05 -16.02 2.56
N ILE A 77 32.88 -15.42 2.79
CA ILE A 77 31.82 -15.90 3.68
C ILE A 77 30.55 -16.15 2.85
N PRO A 78 29.80 -17.22 3.14
CA PRO A 78 28.50 -17.47 2.52
C PRO A 78 27.53 -16.29 2.76
N PRO A 79 26.76 -15.87 1.73
CA PRO A 79 25.90 -14.69 1.83
C PRO A 79 24.87 -14.73 2.96
N ASP A 80 24.38 -15.90 3.36
CA ASP A 80 23.37 -16.08 4.42
C ASP A 80 23.83 -15.64 5.82
N HIS A 81 25.13 -15.44 6.01
CA HIS A 81 25.68 -14.86 7.24
C HIS A 81 25.55 -13.34 7.33
N PHE A 82 25.31 -12.66 6.20
CA PHE A 82 25.14 -11.21 6.17
C PHE A 82 23.72 -10.80 6.51
N SER A 83 23.56 -9.59 7.05
CA SER A 83 22.24 -9.03 7.30
C SER A 83 21.54 -8.69 5.98
N ALA A 84 20.24 -8.99 5.90
CA ALA A 84 19.45 -8.68 4.71
C ALA A 84 19.41 -7.17 4.45
N GLN A 85 19.78 -6.76 3.24
CA GLN A 85 19.75 -5.38 2.79
C GLN A 85 18.37 -5.03 2.25
N LEU A 86 17.75 -4.00 2.82
CA LEU A 86 16.46 -3.48 2.34
C LEU A 86 16.72 -2.32 1.38
N ILE A 87 16.42 -2.57 0.10
CA ILE A 87 16.56 -1.59 -0.96
C ILE A 87 15.20 -0.93 -1.14
N ASN A 88 15.01 0.21 -0.47
CA ASN A 88 13.75 0.94 -0.53
C ASN A 88 13.84 2.04 -1.59
N ASN A 89 12.76 2.20 -2.35
CA ASN A 89 12.66 3.32 -3.27
C ASN A 89 12.58 4.64 -2.48
N PRO A 90 13.44 5.65 -2.72
CA PRO A 90 13.39 6.94 -2.03
C PRO A 90 12.11 7.76 -2.29
N TYR A 91 11.18 7.27 -3.13
CA TYR A 91 9.80 7.77 -3.23
C TYR A 91 8.93 7.45 -2.01
N GLU A 92 9.50 7.02 -0.88
CA GLU A 92 8.86 7.16 0.42
C GLU A 92 8.49 8.63 0.59
N SER A 93 7.24 8.93 0.23
CA SER A 93 6.78 10.29 -0.01
C SER A 93 6.96 11.04 1.29
N GLN A 94 7.92 11.98 1.32
CA GLN A 94 8.16 12.78 2.50
C GLN A 94 6.83 13.36 2.93
N ARG A 95 6.40 12.98 4.14
CA ARG A 95 5.11 13.39 4.65
C ARG A 95 5.11 14.91 4.75
N HIS A 96 4.35 15.57 3.90
CA HIS A 96 4.09 16.99 4.01
C HIS A 96 2.78 17.18 4.77
N PRO A 97 2.80 17.80 5.96
CA PRO A 97 1.57 18.06 6.70
C PRO A 97 0.66 18.97 5.88
N ALA A 98 -0.65 18.72 5.89
CA ALA A 98 -1.56 19.60 5.19
C ALA A 98 -1.49 21.03 5.71
N LYS A 99 -1.52 21.96 4.76
CA LYS A 99 -1.70 23.38 5.05
C LYS A 99 -3.19 23.67 5.09
N ILE A 100 -3.65 24.20 6.22
CA ILE A 100 -5.05 24.57 6.42
C ILE A 100 -5.16 26.09 6.37
N SER A 101 -5.96 26.60 5.44
CA SER A 101 -6.40 27.99 5.40
C SER A 101 -7.88 28.08 5.74
N THR A 102 -8.30 29.22 6.27
CA THR A 102 -9.72 29.52 6.48
C THR A 102 -10.26 30.20 5.22
N GLY A 103 -11.42 29.77 4.75
CA GLY A 103 -12.02 30.34 3.55
C GLY A 103 -13.48 29.96 3.35
N LEU A 104 -14.07 30.58 2.34
CA LEU A 104 -15.43 30.34 1.86
C LEU A 104 -15.36 30.06 0.36
N MET A 105 -16.12 29.06 -0.09
CA MET A 105 -16.31 28.73 -1.49
C MET A 105 -17.80 28.71 -1.80
N LEU A 106 -18.18 29.25 -2.96
CA LEU A 106 -19.51 29.16 -3.52
C LEU A 106 -19.40 28.60 -4.94
N ASN A 107 -20.01 27.45 -5.16
CA ASN A 107 -20.20 26.88 -6.50
C ASN A 107 -21.66 27.03 -6.92
N TYR A 108 -21.90 27.25 -8.21
CA TYR A 108 -23.23 27.32 -8.77
C TYR A 108 -23.23 26.74 -10.19
N ASP A 109 -24.36 26.14 -10.59
CA ASP A 109 -24.59 25.67 -11.95
C ASP A 109 -26.02 26.04 -12.37
N PHE A 110 -26.16 26.74 -13.49
CA PHE A 110 -27.44 27.22 -13.99
C PHE A 110 -27.75 26.61 -15.35
N TYR A 111 -28.90 25.94 -15.43
CA TYR A 111 -29.39 25.31 -16.64
C TYR A 111 -30.81 25.77 -16.93
N ALA A 112 -31.07 26.18 -18.18
CA ALA A 112 -32.41 26.55 -18.62
C ALA A 112 -32.73 25.86 -19.94
N ASN A 113 -33.94 25.31 -20.03
CA ASN A 113 -34.48 24.71 -21.24
C ASN A 113 -35.81 25.36 -21.61
N LYS A 114 -35.95 25.69 -22.89
CA LYS A 114 -37.20 26.19 -23.47
C LYS A 114 -37.52 25.39 -24.72
N THR A 115 -38.66 24.73 -24.73
CA THR A 115 -39.09 23.88 -25.85
C THR A 115 -40.50 24.27 -26.31
N ARG A 116 -40.75 24.20 -27.63
CA ARG A 116 -42.01 24.70 -28.23
C ARG A 116 -43.23 23.82 -27.92
N HIS A 117 -43.03 22.51 -27.74
CA HIS A 117 -44.09 21.51 -27.50
C HIS A 117 -43.82 20.59 -26.29
N ALA A 118 -42.88 20.97 -25.42
CA ALA A 118 -42.51 20.22 -24.22
C ALA A 118 -42.31 21.18 -23.03
N ASP A 119 -42.01 20.61 -21.87
CA ASP A 119 -41.81 21.36 -20.65
C ASP A 119 -40.63 22.34 -20.78
N SER A 120 -40.82 23.55 -20.25
CA SER A 120 -39.80 24.60 -20.19
C SER A 120 -39.53 24.92 -18.74
N TYR A 121 -38.26 24.90 -18.34
CA TYR A 121 -37.84 25.03 -16.95
C TYR A 121 -36.43 25.64 -16.82
N SER A 122 -36.10 26.09 -15.62
CA SER A 122 -34.76 26.49 -15.22
C SER A 122 -34.40 25.88 -13.87
N ASN A 123 -33.15 25.46 -13.74
CA ASN A 123 -32.57 24.87 -12.55
C ASN A 123 -31.31 25.65 -12.18
N LEU A 124 -31.18 26.00 -10.91
CA LEU A 124 -29.99 26.59 -10.32
C LEU A 124 -29.52 25.69 -9.18
N TRP A 125 -28.43 24.97 -9.38
CA TRP A 125 -27.75 24.25 -8.31
C TRP A 125 -26.76 25.18 -7.60
N THR A 126 -26.64 25.02 -6.28
CA THR A 126 -25.72 25.81 -5.44
C THR A 126 -25.03 24.91 -4.41
N GLU A 127 -23.77 25.19 -4.13
CA GLU A 127 -23.00 24.63 -3.00
C GLU A 127 -22.21 25.74 -2.32
N GLY A 128 -22.49 25.97 -1.04
CA GLY A 128 -21.67 26.80 -0.16
C GLY A 128 -20.77 25.93 0.72
N ARG A 129 -19.51 26.33 0.89
CA ARG A 129 -18.55 25.62 1.74
C ARG A 129 -17.73 26.60 2.57
N LEU A 130 -17.76 26.43 3.89
CA LEU A 130 -16.87 27.08 4.84
C LEU A 130 -15.81 26.07 5.26
N PHE A 131 -14.54 26.41 5.16
CA PHE A 131 -13.44 25.52 5.53
C PHE A 131 -12.42 26.24 6.39
N GLY A 132 -11.78 25.51 7.30
CA GLY A 132 -10.76 26.02 8.20
C GLY A 132 -10.24 24.96 9.16
N ARG A 133 -9.58 25.38 10.25
CA ARG A 133 -8.99 24.47 11.24
C ARG A 133 -10.00 23.54 11.92
N MET A 134 -11.26 23.97 12.04
CA MET A 134 -12.34 23.16 12.62
C MET A 134 -12.94 22.17 11.63
N GLY A 135 -12.45 22.11 10.40
CA GLY A 135 -12.98 21.26 9.33
C GLY A 135 -13.76 22.06 8.30
N THR A 136 -14.60 21.36 7.56
CA THR A 136 -15.35 21.88 6.42
C THR A 136 -16.83 21.68 6.63
N LEU A 137 -17.59 22.77 6.67
CA LEU A 137 -19.05 22.77 6.63
C LEU A 137 -19.48 23.05 5.19
N SER A 138 -20.30 22.18 4.61
CA SER A 138 -20.86 22.36 3.26
C SER A 138 -22.36 22.21 3.26
N HIS A 139 -23.02 23.01 2.42
CA HIS A 139 -24.46 22.97 2.20
C HIS A 139 -24.74 23.04 0.70
N SER A 140 -25.62 22.19 0.19
CA SER A 140 -26.00 22.15 -1.21
C SER A 140 -27.51 22.04 -1.41
N GLY A 141 -27.96 22.49 -2.57
CA GLY A 141 -29.35 22.35 -2.98
C GLY A 141 -29.59 22.87 -4.39
N ILE A 142 -30.83 22.70 -4.85
CA ILE A 142 -31.26 23.10 -6.18
C ILE A 142 -32.51 23.95 -6.09
N TYR A 143 -32.53 25.05 -6.83
CA TYR A 143 -33.72 25.85 -7.07
C TYR A 143 -34.26 25.51 -8.45
N ARG A 144 -35.53 25.10 -8.53
CA ARG A 144 -36.18 24.74 -9.80
C ARG A 144 -37.36 25.66 -10.05
N ARG A 145 -37.55 26.05 -11.30
CA ARG A 145 -38.69 26.87 -11.74
C ARG A 145 -39.18 26.35 -13.08
N ALA A 146 -40.44 25.96 -13.16
CA ALA A 146 -41.07 25.64 -14.43
C ALA A 146 -41.74 26.91 -14.99
N PHE A 147 -41.68 27.06 -16.31
CA PHE A 147 -42.33 28.16 -17.03
C PHE A 147 -43.52 27.67 -17.85
N ARG A 148 -43.49 26.40 -18.27
CA ARG A 148 -44.53 25.75 -19.06
C ARG A 148 -44.44 24.24 -18.84
N GLY A 149 -45.55 23.60 -18.48
CA GLY A 149 -45.61 22.15 -18.22
C GLY A 149 -46.76 21.81 -17.28
N ARG A 150 -47.10 20.53 -17.14
CA ARG A 150 -48.23 20.09 -16.29
C ARG A 150 -47.83 19.74 -14.85
N ASN A 151 -46.54 19.70 -14.54
CA ASN A 151 -46.02 19.19 -13.29
C ASN A 151 -45.23 20.29 -12.55
N HIS A 152 -45.91 21.01 -11.64
CA HIS A 152 -45.33 22.08 -10.82
C HIS A 152 -44.85 21.58 -9.44
N ASP A 153 -45.03 20.29 -9.14
CA ASP A 153 -44.80 19.69 -7.81
C ASP A 153 -43.34 19.73 -7.33
N GLN A 154 -42.40 20.19 -8.19
CA GLN A 154 -40.96 20.28 -7.87
C GLN A 154 -40.41 21.70 -8.01
N GLU A 155 -41.25 22.73 -8.01
CA GLU A 155 -40.81 24.12 -7.99
C GLU A 155 -40.30 24.56 -6.61
N GLY A 156 -39.37 25.52 -6.62
CA GLY A 156 -38.78 26.09 -5.41
C GLY A 156 -37.41 25.49 -5.09
N TYR A 157 -36.97 25.73 -3.85
CA TYR A 157 -35.67 25.27 -3.36
C TYR A 157 -35.77 23.91 -2.67
N ILE A 158 -35.05 22.93 -3.18
CA ILE A 158 -34.89 21.61 -2.56
C ILE A 158 -33.47 21.49 -2.04
N ARG A 159 -33.35 21.28 -0.73
CA ARG A 159 -32.09 21.02 -0.05
C ARG A 159 -31.57 19.62 -0.38
N TYR A 160 -30.30 19.52 -0.70
CA TYR A 160 -29.62 18.25 -0.93
C TYR A 160 -28.91 17.79 0.35
N ASP A 161 -27.70 18.28 0.60
CA ASP A 161 -26.88 17.83 1.73
C ASP A 161 -26.44 19.01 2.60
N THR A 162 -26.41 18.80 3.91
CA THR A 162 -25.72 19.69 4.86
C THR A 162 -24.79 18.80 5.66
N ARG A 163 -23.48 18.98 5.52
CA ARG A 163 -22.48 18.15 6.21
C ARG A 163 -21.34 18.97 6.77
N TRP A 164 -20.88 18.59 7.95
CA TRP A 164 -19.61 18.99 8.51
C TRP A 164 -18.65 17.79 8.44
N GLN A 165 -17.40 18.04 8.07
CA GLN A 165 -16.34 17.03 8.03
C GLN A 165 -15.04 17.55 8.65
N ASN A 166 -14.32 16.71 9.38
CA ASN A 166 -12.99 16.99 9.89
C ASN A 166 -12.10 15.75 9.80
N SER A 167 -10.87 15.92 9.36
CA SER A 167 -9.92 14.82 9.19
C SER A 167 -8.67 15.01 10.03
N ASN A 168 -8.21 13.92 10.64
CA ASN A 168 -6.94 13.83 11.35
C ASN A 168 -5.98 12.95 10.54
N GLU A 169 -4.95 13.57 9.98
CA GLU A 169 -3.94 12.92 9.13
C GLU A 169 -2.97 12.02 9.88
N ASP A 170 -2.68 12.32 11.15
CA ASP A 170 -1.80 11.50 11.98
C ASP A 170 -2.45 10.13 12.26
N ARG A 171 -3.77 10.13 12.47
CA ARG A 171 -4.55 8.93 12.79
C ARG A 171 -5.25 8.34 11.56
N ILE A 172 -5.21 9.01 10.41
CA ILE A 172 -5.91 8.61 9.18
C ILE A 172 -7.42 8.46 9.44
N LEU A 173 -8.00 9.41 10.18
CA LEU A 173 -9.41 9.37 10.58
C LEU A 173 -10.18 10.54 10.00
N THR A 174 -11.43 10.28 9.61
CA THR A 174 -12.38 11.30 9.18
C THR A 174 -13.65 11.18 10.00
N PHE A 175 -14.09 12.31 10.54
CA PHE A 175 -15.34 12.49 11.25
C PHE A 175 -16.27 13.30 10.38
N GLU A 176 -17.51 12.83 10.21
CA GLU A 176 -18.55 13.53 9.46
C GLU A 176 -19.84 13.58 10.27
N ALA A 177 -20.56 14.68 10.16
CA ALA A 177 -21.85 14.90 10.81
C ALA A 177 -22.81 15.64 9.86
N GLY A 178 -24.10 15.29 9.89
CA GLY A 178 -25.11 15.81 8.99
C GLY A 178 -25.54 14.77 7.95
N ASP A 179 -25.79 15.18 6.71
CA ASP A 179 -26.10 14.26 5.62
C ASP A 179 -24.84 13.58 5.10
N VAL A 180 -24.73 12.28 5.34
CA VAL A 180 -23.57 11.47 4.97
C VAL A 180 -24.02 10.23 4.19
N VAL A 181 -23.16 9.76 3.31
CA VAL A 181 -23.32 8.48 2.61
C VAL A 181 -22.47 7.46 3.35
N THR A 182 -23.09 6.39 3.83
CA THR A 182 -22.40 5.34 4.58
C THR A 182 -21.32 4.68 3.70
N ARG A 183 -20.11 4.52 4.23
CA ARG A 183 -19.07 3.73 3.55
C ARG A 183 -19.37 2.22 3.63
N THR A 184 -19.29 1.57 2.48
CA THR A 184 -19.61 0.15 2.31
C THR A 184 -18.43 -0.61 1.70
N LEU A 185 -18.55 -1.94 1.71
CA LEU A 185 -17.70 -2.88 1.02
C LEU A 185 -18.23 -3.10 -0.41
N SER A 186 -17.55 -3.92 -1.20
CA SER A 186 -17.93 -4.19 -2.61
C SER A 186 -19.25 -4.95 -2.76
N TRP A 187 -19.70 -5.65 -1.72
CA TRP A 187 -20.83 -6.57 -1.74
C TRP A 187 -22.07 -6.07 -0.99
N ASN A 188 -22.08 -4.81 -0.56
CA ASN A 188 -23.22 -4.10 0.03
C ASN A 188 -23.38 -2.70 -0.59
N SER A 189 -24.56 -2.11 -0.42
CA SER A 189 -24.92 -0.86 -1.06
C SER A 189 -24.89 0.31 -0.08
N PRO A 190 -24.30 1.46 -0.47
CA PRO A 190 -24.30 2.63 0.40
C PRO A 190 -25.69 3.25 0.49
N VAL A 191 -26.02 3.76 1.69
CA VAL A 191 -27.25 4.50 1.95
C VAL A 191 -26.94 5.90 2.46
N ARG A 192 -27.87 6.83 2.23
CA ARG A 192 -27.78 8.18 2.79
C ARG A 192 -28.43 8.21 4.17
N ILE A 193 -27.76 8.82 5.14
CA ILE A 193 -28.29 9.05 6.48
C ILE A 193 -28.06 10.50 6.89
N GLY A 194 -28.96 11.04 7.72
CA GLY A 194 -28.70 12.21 8.54
C GLY A 194 -28.18 11.76 9.89
N GLY A 195 -26.89 11.95 10.19
CA GLY A 195 -26.27 11.47 11.41
C GLY A 195 -24.76 11.67 11.44
N PHE A 196 -24.05 10.66 11.93
CA PHE A 196 -22.62 10.68 12.15
C PHE A 196 -21.93 9.52 11.45
N GLN A 197 -20.75 9.77 10.88
CA GLN A 197 -19.84 8.75 10.35
C GLN A 197 -18.44 8.97 10.93
N ILE A 198 -17.82 7.90 11.40
CA ILE A 198 -16.40 7.85 11.76
C ILE A 198 -15.74 6.80 10.89
N SER A 199 -14.72 7.17 10.14
CA SER A 199 -14.07 6.24 9.23
C SER A 199 -12.56 6.39 9.17
N ARG A 200 -11.89 5.28 8.85
CA ARG A 200 -10.53 5.29 8.32
C ARG A 200 -10.57 5.87 6.91
N ASN A 201 -9.75 6.89 6.64
CA ASN A 201 -9.73 7.55 5.34
C ASN A 201 -8.30 7.70 4.81
N PHE A 202 -7.83 6.72 4.05
CA PHE A 202 -6.48 6.75 3.48
C PHE A 202 -6.27 7.89 2.47
N SER A 203 -7.34 8.48 1.92
CA SER A 203 -7.23 9.61 0.99
C SER A 203 -6.66 10.88 1.64
N VAL A 204 -6.69 10.98 2.99
CA VAL A 204 -6.04 12.10 3.70
C VAL A 204 -4.53 11.89 3.88
N ARG A 205 -4.02 10.70 3.54
CA ARG A 205 -2.61 10.32 3.59
C ARG A 205 -2.25 9.56 2.31
N PRO A 206 -2.17 10.25 1.15
CA PRO A 206 -1.87 9.63 -0.14
C PRO A 206 -0.47 9.01 -0.19
N ASP A 207 0.41 9.38 0.73
CA ASP A 207 1.73 8.79 0.96
C ASP A 207 1.68 7.36 1.55
N VAL A 208 0.54 6.96 2.14
CA VAL A 208 0.37 5.63 2.72
C VAL A 208 -0.09 4.65 1.65
N ILE A 209 0.78 3.70 1.31
CA ILE A 209 0.47 2.59 0.41
C ILE A 209 -0.38 1.56 1.15
N THR A 210 -1.66 1.49 0.80
CA THR A 210 -2.65 0.66 1.50
C THR A 210 -2.71 -0.77 1.03
N TYR A 211 -2.09 -1.09 -0.10
CA TYR A 211 -2.15 -2.41 -0.72
C TYR A 211 -0.78 -3.09 -0.70
N PRO A 212 -0.74 -4.43 -0.74
CA PRO A 212 0.51 -5.17 -0.77
C PRO A 212 1.27 -4.90 -2.07
N LEU A 213 2.53 -4.50 -1.95
CA LEU A 213 3.45 -4.34 -3.08
C LEU A 213 4.30 -5.59 -3.28
N PRO A 214 4.76 -5.86 -4.51
CA PRO A 214 5.69 -6.94 -4.76
C PRO A 214 7.02 -6.65 -4.08
N GLN A 215 7.67 -7.72 -3.63
CA GLN A 215 8.99 -7.67 -3.05
C GLN A 215 9.89 -8.61 -3.85
N PHE A 216 11.06 -8.11 -4.27
CA PHE A 216 12.01 -8.88 -5.06
C PHE A 216 13.21 -9.20 -4.19
N SER A 217 13.37 -10.46 -3.80
CA SER A 217 14.47 -10.89 -2.94
C SER A 217 15.48 -11.71 -3.72
N GLY A 218 16.75 -11.55 -3.38
CA GLY A 218 17.86 -12.29 -3.94
C GLY A 218 19.06 -12.30 -2.99
N SER A 219 20.18 -12.82 -3.47
CA SER A 219 21.42 -12.82 -2.71
C SER A 219 22.60 -12.70 -3.66
N THR A 220 23.61 -11.92 -3.27
CA THR A 220 24.87 -11.81 -4.01
C THR A 220 26.05 -12.20 -3.14
N SER A 221 27.06 -12.82 -3.75
CA SER A 221 28.29 -13.20 -3.08
C SER A 221 29.37 -12.13 -3.18
N VAL A 222 29.19 -11.07 -3.99
CA VAL A 222 30.18 -10.01 -4.22
C VAL A 222 29.49 -8.65 -4.36
N PRO A 223 30.18 -7.51 -4.15
CA PRO A 223 29.63 -6.20 -4.46
C PRO A 223 29.11 -6.15 -5.89
N THR A 224 27.87 -5.71 -6.06
CA THR A 224 27.12 -5.85 -7.31
C THR A 224 26.21 -4.64 -7.50
N ALA A 225 26.13 -4.14 -8.73
CA ALA A 225 25.09 -3.20 -9.13
C ALA A 225 23.79 -3.95 -9.43
N ILE A 226 22.67 -3.49 -8.91
CA ILE A 226 21.35 -4.02 -9.18
C ILE A 226 20.58 -3.00 -9.99
N ASP A 227 20.05 -3.43 -11.13
CA ASP A 227 19.08 -2.70 -11.92
C ASP A 227 17.74 -3.46 -11.93
N LEU A 228 16.67 -2.78 -11.55
CA LEU A 228 15.31 -3.31 -11.63
C LEU A 228 14.63 -2.75 -12.88
N TYR A 229 14.19 -3.63 -13.76
CA TYR A 229 13.39 -3.30 -14.93
C TYR A 229 11.96 -3.76 -14.74
N ILE A 230 11.02 -2.88 -15.04
CA ILE A 230 9.58 -3.19 -15.07
C ILE A 230 9.08 -2.75 -16.44
N GLN A 231 8.44 -3.67 -17.19
CA GLN A 231 7.95 -3.41 -18.55
C GLN A 231 9.03 -2.79 -19.48
N GLY A 232 10.28 -3.28 -19.35
CA GLY A 232 11.42 -2.82 -20.14
C GLY A 232 12.02 -1.47 -19.72
N SER A 233 11.42 -0.76 -18.77
CA SER A 233 11.96 0.50 -18.24
C SER A 233 12.74 0.25 -16.94
N ARG A 234 13.94 0.83 -16.82
CA ARG A 234 14.72 0.77 -15.57
C ARG A 234 14.09 1.69 -14.53
N VAL A 235 13.53 1.10 -13.47
CA VAL A 235 12.83 1.83 -12.40
C VAL A 235 13.71 2.10 -11.19
N GLN A 236 14.75 1.30 -10.97
CA GLN A 236 15.66 1.44 -9.83
C GLN A 236 17.05 0.95 -10.22
N SER A 237 18.08 1.59 -9.66
CA SER A 237 19.49 1.24 -9.87
C SER A 237 20.26 1.55 -8.58
N GLU A 238 20.91 0.56 -7.98
CA GLU A 238 21.61 0.71 -6.71
C GLU A 238 22.80 -0.24 -6.59
N HIS A 239 23.83 0.16 -5.85
CA HIS A 239 24.95 -0.73 -5.52
C HIS A 239 24.70 -1.39 -4.17
N ILE A 240 24.86 -2.70 -4.12
CA ILE A 240 24.71 -3.48 -2.89
C ILE A 240 25.98 -4.18 -2.47
N ASP A 241 26.07 -4.40 -1.17
CA ASP A 241 27.11 -5.21 -0.56
C ASP A 241 26.81 -6.70 -0.72
N PRO A 242 27.79 -7.59 -0.47
CA PRO A 242 27.56 -9.02 -0.35
C PRO A 242 26.49 -9.35 0.69
N GLY A 243 25.60 -10.29 0.35
CA GLY A 243 24.53 -10.76 1.24
C GLY A 243 23.16 -10.84 0.57
N PRO A 244 22.13 -11.18 1.36
CA PRO A 244 20.75 -11.19 0.91
C PRO A 244 20.26 -9.76 0.74
N PHE A 245 19.40 -9.53 -0.24
CA PHE A 245 18.76 -8.25 -0.46
C PHE A 245 17.28 -8.41 -0.78
N THR A 246 16.48 -7.39 -0.45
CA THR A 246 15.07 -7.30 -0.81
C THR A 246 14.77 -5.90 -1.32
N ILE A 247 14.26 -5.81 -2.54
CA ILE A 247 13.75 -4.57 -3.15
C ILE A 247 12.28 -4.44 -2.80
N ILE A 248 11.90 -3.30 -2.23
CA ILE A 248 10.53 -2.99 -1.80
C ILE A 248 10.01 -1.68 -2.41
N ASN A 249 8.69 -1.49 -2.38
CA ASN A 249 8.00 -0.23 -2.66
C ASN A 249 8.19 0.38 -4.07
N THR A 250 8.22 -0.45 -5.11
CA THR A 250 8.13 0.07 -6.47
C THR A 250 6.67 0.41 -6.83
N PRO A 251 6.34 1.69 -7.10
CA PRO A 251 4.98 2.06 -7.48
C PRO A 251 4.62 1.41 -8.82
N PHE A 252 3.44 0.79 -8.88
CA PHE A 252 2.97 0.07 -10.06
C PHE A 252 1.49 0.35 -10.33
N ILE A 253 1.09 0.15 -11.59
CA ILE A 253 -0.29 0.27 -12.09
C ILE A 253 -0.97 -1.08 -11.88
N ASN A 254 -2.18 -1.15 -11.31
CA ASN A 254 -2.88 -2.43 -11.07
C ASN A 254 -2.74 -3.44 -12.23
N GLY A 255 -2.43 -4.69 -11.85
CA GLY A 255 -2.42 -5.84 -12.76
C GLY A 255 -1.21 -6.75 -12.65
N ALA A 256 -1.16 -7.71 -13.57
CA ALA A 256 -0.05 -8.63 -13.75
C ALA A 256 1.13 -7.92 -14.44
N GLY A 257 2.34 -8.20 -13.98
CA GLY A 257 3.59 -7.64 -14.50
C GLY A 257 4.74 -8.65 -14.41
N GLU A 258 5.79 -8.41 -15.17
CA GLU A 258 7.08 -9.07 -14.98
C GLU A 258 8.13 -8.02 -14.63
N ALA A 259 8.93 -8.33 -13.61
CA ALA A 259 10.10 -7.57 -13.23
C ALA A 259 11.35 -8.35 -13.62
N VAL A 260 12.32 -7.69 -14.22
CA VAL A 260 13.63 -8.27 -14.50
C VAL A 260 14.64 -7.61 -13.58
N VAL A 261 15.16 -8.38 -12.64
CA VAL A 261 16.24 -7.94 -11.75
C VAL A 261 17.56 -8.33 -12.42
N VAL A 262 18.35 -7.33 -12.81
CA VAL A 262 19.67 -7.54 -13.41
C VAL A 262 20.72 -7.21 -12.37
N THR A 263 21.55 -8.18 -12.02
CA THR A 263 22.67 -8.00 -11.11
C THR A 263 23.97 -8.01 -11.91
N THR A 264 24.73 -6.93 -11.87
CA THR A 264 26.01 -6.76 -12.59
C THR A 264 27.17 -6.69 -11.61
N ASP A 265 28.06 -7.69 -11.64
CA ASP A 265 29.23 -7.69 -10.76
C ASP A 265 30.37 -6.80 -11.27
N ALA A 266 31.45 -6.71 -10.49
CA ALA A 266 32.63 -5.91 -10.81
C ALA A 266 33.37 -6.35 -12.10
N LEU A 267 33.15 -7.59 -12.57
CA LEU A 267 33.71 -8.10 -13.82
C LEU A 267 32.77 -7.85 -15.02
N GLY A 268 31.62 -7.20 -14.79
CA GLY A 268 30.61 -6.94 -15.80
C GLY A 268 29.72 -8.15 -16.13
N ARG A 269 29.79 -9.24 -15.34
CA ARG A 269 28.92 -10.40 -15.54
C ARG A 269 27.53 -10.04 -15.06
N GLN A 270 26.55 -10.24 -15.94
CA GLN A 270 25.15 -9.94 -15.66
C GLN A 270 24.35 -11.22 -15.43
N VAL A 271 23.59 -11.24 -14.34
CA VAL A 271 22.60 -12.27 -14.08
C VAL A 271 21.23 -11.61 -14.06
N SER A 272 20.36 -12.04 -14.98
CA SER A 272 18.99 -11.53 -15.07
C SER A 272 18.03 -12.54 -14.48
N THR A 273 17.26 -12.13 -13.48
CA THR A 273 16.21 -12.95 -12.86
C THR A 273 14.85 -12.32 -13.14
N THR A 274 14.01 -13.03 -13.88
CA THR A 274 12.63 -12.61 -14.14
C THR A 274 11.73 -13.08 -13.01
N VAL A 275 11.03 -12.14 -12.37
CA VAL A 275 10.09 -12.40 -11.28
C VAL A 275 8.71 -11.90 -11.70
N PRO A 276 7.73 -12.80 -11.91
CA PRO A 276 6.37 -12.38 -12.21
C PRO A 276 5.70 -11.85 -10.94
N PHE A 277 4.86 -10.83 -11.08
CA PHE A 277 4.16 -10.20 -9.96
C PHE A 277 2.75 -9.77 -10.32
N TYR A 278 1.93 -9.54 -9.30
CA TYR A 278 0.56 -9.02 -9.44
C TYR A 278 0.24 -8.01 -8.34
N VAL A 279 -0.22 -6.84 -8.73
CA VAL A 279 -0.59 -5.73 -7.84
C VAL A 279 -2.08 -5.41 -7.98
N THR A 280 -2.76 -5.26 -6.85
CA THR A 280 -4.18 -4.84 -6.80
C THR A 280 -4.39 -3.87 -5.65
N ASN A 281 -5.31 -2.93 -5.81
CA ASN A 281 -5.79 -2.05 -4.75
C ASN A 281 -6.98 -2.65 -3.97
N GLU A 282 -7.45 -3.84 -4.34
CA GLU A 282 -8.55 -4.53 -3.66
C GLU A 282 -8.10 -5.17 -2.34
N LEU A 283 -6.83 -5.54 -2.23
CA LEU A 283 -6.25 -6.07 -1.00
C LEU A 283 -5.77 -4.94 -0.10
N LEU A 284 -5.92 -5.17 1.20
CA LEU A 284 -5.36 -4.34 2.25
C LEU A 284 -4.02 -4.95 2.69
N ARG A 285 -2.96 -4.14 2.72
CA ARG A 285 -1.61 -4.53 3.15
C ARG A 285 -1.66 -5.16 4.53
N LYS A 286 -0.80 -6.16 4.78
CA LYS A 286 -0.72 -6.85 6.07
C LYS A 286 -0.66 -5.86 7.24
N GLY A 287 -1.52 -6.06 8.23
CA GLY A 287 -1.58 -5.28 9.46
C GLY A 287 -2.38 -3.97 9.36
N LEU A 288 -2.79 -3.54 8.16
CA LEU A 288 -3.66 -2.37 8.02
C LEU A 288 -5.13 -2.73 8.30
N THR A 289 -5.85 -1.72 8.81
CA THR A 289 -7.28 -1.78 9.12
C THR A 289 -8.02 -0.65 8.42
N ASP A 290 -9.07 -0.99 7.69
CA ASP A 290 -10.01 -0.05 7.09
C ASP A 290 -11.39 -0.25 7.74
N TYR A 291 -12.02 0.81 8.20
CA TYR A 291 -13.30 0.69 8.86
C TYR A 291 -14.14 1.95 8.73
N ALA A 292 -15.45 1.78 8.85
CA ALA A 292 -16.40 2.87 8.95
C ALA A 292 -17.54 2.47 9.88
N VAL A 293 -17.92 3.38 10.76
CA VAL A 293 -19.06 3.24 11.67
C VAL A 293 -20.00 4.40 11.43
N ASN A 294 -21.28 4.08 11.25
CA ASN A 294 -22.34 5.01 10.87
C ASN A 294 -23.51 4.89 11.82
N ALA A 295 -24.11 6.02 12.17
CA ALA A 295 -25.32 6.07 12.98
C ALA A 295 -26.14 7.31 12.63
N GLY A 296 -27.41 7.13 12.28
CA GLY A 296 -28.26 8.26 11.87
C GLY A 296 -29.64 7.83 11.39
N ALA A 297 -30.46 8.79 10.99
CA ALA A 297 -31.77 8.51 10.40
C ALA A 297 -31.65 8.32 8.88
N LEU A 298 -32.31 7.31 8.32
CA LEU A 298 -32.29 7.09 6.86
C LEU A 298 -32.86 8.29 6.12
N ARG A 299 -32.08 8.88 5.20
CA ARG A 299 -32.53 9.95 4.33
C ARG A 299 -33.40 9.35 3.22
N ARG A 300 -34.69 9.73 3.19
CA ARG A 300 -35.64 9.34 2.13
C ARG A 300 -35.88 10.50 1.19
N GLN A 301 -36.48 10.23 0.03
CA GLN A 301 -36.97 11.26 -0.89
C GLN A 301 -35.91 12.33 -1.25
N TYR A 302 -34.66 11.89 -1.38
CA TYR A 302 -33.54 12.77 -1.69
C TYR A 302 -33.77 13.43 -3.07
N GLY A 303 -33.67 14.76 -3.11
CA GLY A 303 -33.96 15.54 -4.31
C GLY A 303 -35.44 15.77 -4.62
N ILE A 304 -36.33 15.36 -3.70
CA ILE A 304 -37.78 15.60 -3.75
C ILE A 304 -38.19 16.46 -2.54
N GLU A 305 -37.89 16.01 -1.32
CA GLU A 305 -38.20 16.72 -0.07
C GLU A 305 -36.91 17.07 0.70
N SER A 306 -36.83 18.28 1.27
CA SER A 306 -35.60 18.82 1.91
C SER A 306 -35.17 18.12 3.21
N PHE A 307 -36.11 17.61 4.02
CA PHE A 307 -35.83 17.08 5.37
C PHE A 307 -36.58 15.77 5.66
N SER A 308 -36.70 14.92 4.65
CA SER A 308 -37.37 13.62 4.78
C SER A 308 -36.41 12.59 5.36
N TYR A 309 -36.56 12.30 6.65
CA TYR A 309 -35.80 11.28 7.38
C TYR A 309 -36.75 10.25 7.99
N ALA A 310 -36.32 8.99 8.00
CA ALA A 310 -37.11 7.88 8.51
C ALA A 310 -36.44 7.23 9.73
N ASP A 311 -36.63 5.93 9.89
CA ASP A 311 -36.10 5.17 11.02
C ASP A 311 -34.58 5.33 11.16
N PHE A 312 -34.15 5.28 12.41
CA PHE A 312 -32.75 5.19 12.77
C PHE A 312 -32.12 3.94 12.17
N ALA A 313 -30.92 4.10 11.65
CA ALA A 313 -30.07 3.09 11.08
C ALA A 313 -28.65 3.22 11.64
N ALA A 314 -28.00 2.09 11.83
CA ALA A 314 -26.59 2.02 12.13
C ALA A 314 -25.93 0.98 11.25
N SER A 315 -24.68 1.23 10.85
CA SER A 315 -23.89 0.26 10.11
C SER A 315 -22.42 0.34 10.48
N GLY A 316 -21.73 -0.78 10.33
CA GLY A 316 -20.32 -0.94 10.58
C GLY A 316 -19.69 -1.79 9.48
N SER A 317 -18.67 -1.27 8.83
CA SER A 317 -17.83 -1.98 7.86
C SER A 317 -16.42 -2.10 8.42
N PHE A 318 -15.80 -3.26 8.28
CA PHE A 318 -14.43 -3.50 8.76
C PHE A 318 -13.68 -4.41 7.79
N ARG A 319 -12.44 -4.04 7.47
CA ARG A 319 -11.49 -4.79 6.64
C ARG A 319 -10.15 -4.88 7.36
N TYR A 320 -9.51 -6.05 7.27
CA TYR A 320 -8.21 -6.30 7.88
C TYR A 320 -7.30 -7.08 6.94
N GLY A 321 -6.10 -6.54 6.67
CA GLY A 321 -5.05 -7.23 5.93
C GLY A 321 -4.41 -8.30 6.81
N LEU A 322 -4.89 -9.55 6.72
CA LEU A 322 -4.35 -10.68 7.48
C LEU A 322 -2.94 -11.05 7.00
N THR A 323 -2.77 -11.09 5.69
CA THR A 323 -1.48 -11.27 4.99
C THR A 323 -1.45 -10.39 3.75
N ASP A 324 -0.31 -10.26 3.09
CA ASP A 324 -0.20 -9.54 1.81
C ASP A 324 -0.91 -10.24 0.63
N SER A 325 -1.58 -11.36 0.88
CA SER A 325 -2.40 -12.07 -0.09
C SER A 325 -3.84 -12.31 0.38
N ILE A 326 -4.22 -11.94 1.62
CA ILE A 326 -5.54 -12.20 2.20
C ILE A 326 -6.04 -11.00 3.00
N THR A 327 -7.20 -10.47 2.62
CA THR A 327 -7.95 -9.44 3.36
C THR A 327 -9.27 -10.01 3.83
N LEU A 328 -9.53 -9.90 5.13
CA LEU A 328 -10.81 -10.27 5.74
C LEU A 328 -11.73 -9.06 5.76
N GLU A 329 -13.01 -9.27 5.50
CA GLU A 329 -14.01 -8.22 5.48
C GLU A 329 -15.23 -8.64 6.30
N SER A 330 -15.87 -7.67 6.96
CA SER A 330 -17.11 -7.89 7.67
C SER A 330 -17.97 -6.64 7.63
N HIS A 331 -19.28 -6.84 7.61
CA HIS A 331 -20.23 -5.76 7.64
C HIS A 331 -21.45 -6.15 8.47
N ALA A 332 -21.98 -5.18 9.20
CA ALA A 332 -23.25 -5.29 9.87
C ALA A 332 -24.02 -3.99 9.68
N GLU A 333 -25.32 -4.10 9.40
CA GLU A 333 -26.23 -2.96 9.35
C GLU A 333 -27.57 -3.32 9.97
N GLY A 334 -28.24 -2.32 10.52
CA GLY A 334 -29.53 -2.52 11.14
C GLY A 334 -30.34 -1.25 11.19
N THR A 335 -31.64 -1.43 11.01
CA THR A 335 -32.69 -0.46 11.28
C THR A 335 -33.68 -1.08 12.27
N ARG A 336 -34.78 -0.38 12.57
CA ARG A 336 -35.87 -0.95 13.36
C ARG A 336 -36.47 -2.22 12.73
N GLU A 337 -36.53 -2.29 11.40
CA GLU A 337 -37.23 -3.33 10.66
C GLU A 337 -36.29 -4.34 10.00
N LEU A 338 -35.03 -3.96 9.72
CA LEU A 338 -34.03 -4.77 9.03
C LEU A 338 -32.81 -5.01 9.94
N LYS A 339 -32.29 -6.25 9.94
CA LYS A 339 -30.96 -6.57 10.45
C LYS A 339 -30.22 -7.37 9.40
N MET A 340 -29.00 -6.97 9.08
CA MET A 340 -28.13 -7.65 8.14
C MET A 340 -26.72 -7.77 8.69
N GLY A 341 -26.07 -8.89 8.42
CA GLY A 341 -24.66 -9.09 8.67
C GLY A 341 -24.04 -9.96 7.60
N GLY A 342 -22.77 -9.73 7.32
CA GLY A 342 -22.02 -10.50 6.34
C GLY A 342 -20.54 -10.51 6.63
N VAL A 343 -19.87 -11.48 6.02
CA VAL A 343 -18.42 -11.63 6.03
C VAL A 343 -17.95 -11.85 4.61
N GLY A 344 -16.78 -11.32 4.31
CA GLY A 344 -16.12 -11.45 3.02
C GLY A 344 -14.65 -11.77 3.21
N THR A 345 -14.05 -12.30 2.16
CA THR A 345 -12.60 -12.45 2.08
C THR A 345 -12.17 -12.20 0.66
N THR A 346 -11.16 -11.37 0.51
CA THR A 346 -10.48 -11.11 -0.75
C THR A 346 -9.11 -11.75 -0.67
N PHE A 347 -8.75 -12.56 -1.66
CA PHE A 347 -7.45 -13.22 -1.69
C PHE A 347 -6.82 -13.19 -3.08
N ARG A 348 -5.50 -13.04 -3.11
CA ARG A 348 -4.69 -13.09 -4.32
C ARG A 348 -4.38 -14.54 -4.68
N MET A 349 -4.64 -14.91 -5.93
CA MET A 349 -4.33 -16.23 -6.48
C MET A 349 -3.01 -16.18 -7.25
N GLY A 350 -1.91 -15.93 -6.54
CA GLY A 350 -0.59 -15.77 -7.15
C GLY A 350 -0.56 -14.62 -8.17
N THR A 351 -0.15 -14.91 -9.39
CA THR A 351 -0.06 -13.94 -10.50
C THR A 351 -1.30 -13.92 -11.40
N PHE A 352 -2.26 -14.84 -11.19
CA PHE A 352 -3.44 -14.99 -12.06
C PHE A 352 -4.51 -13.92 -11.83
N GLY A 353 -4.59 -13.38 -10.61
CA GLY A 353 -5.60 -12.40 -10.27
C GLY A 353 -5.99 -12.40 -8.81
N VAL A 354 -7.13 -11.77 -8.55
CA VAL A 354 -7.73 -11.61 -7.22
C VAL A 354 -9.15 -12.09 -7.28
N THR A 355 -9.57 -12.78 -6.23
CA THR A 355 -10.94 -13.20 -6.07
C THR A 355 -11.45 -12.76 -4.72
N SER A 356 -12.74 -12.48 -4.67
CA SER A 356 -13.44 -12.17 -3.43
C SER A 356 -14.66 -13.06 -3.31
N LEU A 357 -14.88 -13.54 -2.10
CA LEU A 357 -16.05 -14.32 -1.74
C LEU A 357 -16.68 -13.66 -0.53
N SER A 358 -17.98 -13.38 -0.63
CA SER A 358 -18.74 -12.84 0.49
C SER A 358 -20.05 -13.59 0.69
N TYR A 359 -20.45 -13.64 1.95
CA TYR A 359 -21.70 -14.24 2.40
C TYR A 359 -22.40 -13.25 3.33
N SER A 360 -23.67 -12.97 3.05
CA SER A 360 -24.49 -12.11 3.88
C SER A 360 -25.84 -12.75 4.20
N ARG A 361 -26.38 -12.37 5.34
CA ARG A 361 -27.68 -12.81 5.83
C ARG A 361 -28.46 -11.62 6.34
N SER A 362 -29.72 -11.53 5.95
CA SER A 362 -30.63 -10.49 6.40
C SER A 362 -31.89 -11.07 7.02
N SER A 363 -32.51 -10.28 7.89
CA SER A 363 -33.83 -10.53 8.44
C SER A 363 -34.59 -9.22 8.44
N MET A 364 -35.74 -9.20 7.78
CA MET A 364 -36.67 -8.07 7.81
C MET A 364 -38.02 -8.59 8.27
N GLU A 365 -38.49 -8.09 9.42
CA GLU A 365 -39.65 -8.63 10.12
C GLU A 365 -39.56 -10.16 10.31
N LYS A 366 -40.35 -10.95 9.56
CA LYS A 366 -40.36 -12.43 9.56
C LYS A 366 -39.70 -13.05 8.33
N LYS A 367 -39.24 -12.26 7.37
CA LYS A 367 -38.58 -12.74 6.14
C LYS A 367 -37.08 -12.80 6.37
N LYS A 368 -36.46 -13.92 5.97
CA LYS A 368 -35.00 -14.13 6.04
C LYS A 368 -34.45 -14.15 4.62
N GLY A 369 -33.36 -13.43 4.39
CA GLY A 369 -32.60 -13.42 3.14
C GLY A 369 -31.19 -13.98 3.35
N ARG A 370 -30.63 -14.55 2.29
CA ARG A 370 -29.22 -14.93 2.20
C ARG A 370 -28.72 -14.52 0.83
N ALA A 371 -27.50 -13.99 0.76
CA ALA A 371 -26.84 -13.70 -0.49
C ALA A 371 -25.40 -14.23 -0.44
N VAL A 372 -24.94 -14.70 -1.59
CA VAL A 372 -23.55 -15.09 -1.83
C VAL A 372 -23.09 -14.28 -3.02
N ASN A 373 -22.08 -13.44 -2.83
CA ASN A 373 -21.53 -12.61 -3.91
C ASN A 373 -20.08 -13.03 -4.17
N PRO A 374 -19.85 -13.95 -5.12
CA PRO A 374 -18.53 -14.21 -5.65
C PRO A 374 -18.17 -13.15 -6.69
N TRP A 375 -16.94 -12.66 -6.64
CA TRP A 375 -16.40 -11.76 -7.65
C TRP A 375 -14.96 -12.13 -7.96
N LEU A 376 -14.58 -12.09 -9.23
CA LEU A 376 -13.31 -12.58 -9.73
C LEU A 376 -12.75 -11.58 -10.76
N SER A 377 -11.54 -11.10 -10.52
CA SER A 377 -10.74 -10.37 -11.51
C SER A 377 -9.53 -11.21 -11.89
N ILE A 378 -9.49 -11.57 -13.18
CA ILE A 378 -8.36 -12.26 -13.80
C ILE A 378 -7.80 -11.31 -14.84
N GLN A 379 -6.47 -11.20 -14.87
CA GLN A 379 -5.80 -10.44 -15.92
C GLN A 379 -4.88 -11.37 -16.70
N PHE A 380 -5.23 -11.62 -17.95
CA PHE A 380 -4.38 -12.36 -18.86
C PHE A 380 -3.29 -11.44 -19.39
N GLN A 381 -2.03 -11.77 -19.13
CA GLN A 381 -0.94 -11.27 -19.95
C GLN A 381 -0.92 -12.07 -21.25
N ALA A 382 -0.99 -11.38 -22.38
CA ALA A 382 -0.63 -11.99 -23.65
C ALA A 382 0.84 -12.39 -23.54
N LEU A 383 1.15 -13.69 -23.62
CA LEU A 383 2.51 -14.15 -23.88
C LEU A 383 2.93 -13.55 -25.22
N GLN A 384 3.70 -12.47 -25.20
CA GLN A 384 4.51 -12.13 -26.36
C GLN A 384 5.65 -13.13 -26.39
N SER A 385 5.49 -14.17 -27.22
CA SER A 385 6.59 -15.08 -27.57
C SER A 385 7.68 -14.25 -28.26
N GLY A 386 8.67 -13.80 -27.48
CA GLY A 386 9.90 -13.23 -28.01
C GLY A 386 10.65 -14.32 -28.77
N GLY A 387 10.53 -14.33 -30.10
CA GLY A 387 11.34 -15.18 -30.95
C GLY A 387 12.81 -14.79 -30.80
N THR A 388 13.63 -15.72 -30.35
CA THR A 388 15.08 -15.60 -30.38
C THR A 388 15.55 -15.55 -31.83
N VAL A 389 15.93 -14.36 -32.32
CA VAL A 389 16.73 -14.24 -33.53
C VAL A 389 18.18 -14.48 -33.12
N CYS A 390 18.69 -15.70 -33.32
CA CYS A 390 20.13 -15.91 -33.44
C CYS A 390 20.60 -15.18 -34.71
N GLN A 391 21.33 -14.09 -34.56
CA GLN A 391 22.23 -13.64 -35.62
C GLN A 391 23.46 -14.54 -35.60
N ILE A 392 23.74 -15.16 -36.76
CA ILE A 392 24.95 -15.92 -37.07
C ILE A 392 26.06 -14.94 -37.40
#